data_AF-W2LVX9-F1
#
_entry.id   AF-W2LVX9-F1
#
_cell.length_a   1.000
_cell.length_b   1.000
_cell.length_c   1.000
_cell.angle_alpha   90.00
_cell.angle_beta   90.00
_cell.angle_gamma   90.00
#
_symmetry.space_group_name_H-M   'P 1'
#
loop_
_entity.id
_entity.type
_entity.pdbx_description
1 polymer ?
#
loop_
_entity_poly.entity_id
_entity_poly.type
_entity_poly.pdbx_seq_one_letter_code
_entity_poly.pdbx_strand_id
1 'polypeptide(L)'
;NGAGGGIQKESASGIPSYAAPFVQNKWMYGSNEYGFMSLQASKAWVKLQYHTADRSWQFGENFQSTKQGGVETKHCWYIPSDGGEGRRC
;
A
#
# COMPACT_ATOMS: atom_id res chain seq x y z
N ASN A 1 -1.69 7.92 2.98
CA ASN A 1 -1.39 9.15 3.75
C ASN A 1 -1.20 10.30 2.77
N GLY A 2 -2.29 11.04 2.54
CA GLY A 2 -2.35 12.21 1.66
C GLY A 2 -1.61 13.40 2.25
N ALA A 3 -0.52 13.84 1.62
CA ALA A 3 0.17 15.08 1.96
C ALA A 3 -0.54 16.27 1.30
N GLY A 4 -1.73 16.61 1.78
CA GLY A 4 -2.43 17.85 1.44
C GLY A 4 -2.24 18.86 2.58
N GLY A 5 -1.77 20.08 2.28
CA GLY A 5 -1.65 21.18 3.26
C GLY A 5 -0.25 21.49 3.79
N GLY A 6 0.82 21.09 3.09
CA GLY A 6 2.20 21.36 3.52
C GLY A 6 2.81 20.28 4.43
N ILE A 7 2.11 19.16 4.62
CA ILE A 7 2.67 17.95 5.26
C ILE A 7 3.67 17.32 4.29
N GLN A 8 4.88 17.05 4.77
CA GLN A 8 5.92 16.39 3.97
C GLN A 8 5.41 15.03 3.48
N LYS A 9 5.47 14.83 2.17
CA LYS A 9 5.28 13.52 1.57
C LYS A 9 6.58 12.76 1.72
N GLU A 10 6.65 11.91 2.74
CA GLU A 10 7.81 11.06 2.93
C GLU A 10 7.67 9.78 2.08
N SER A 11 8.72 9.47 1.33
CA SER A 11 8.89 8.14 0.74
C SER A 11 8.76 7.09 1.84
N ALA A 12 8.36 5.86 1.49
CA ALA A 12 8.39 4.77 2.47
C ALA A 12 9.81 4.70 3.05
N SER A 13 9.94 4.90 4.36
CA SER A 13 11.24 4.91 5.02
C SER A 13 11.88 3.53 4.92
N GLY A 14 13.19 3.49 4.67
CA GLY A 14 13.94 2.24 4.66
C GLY A 14 13.93 1.57 6.04
N ILE A 15 14.29 0.29 6.08
CA ILE A 15 14.43 -0.44 7.35
C ILE A 15 15.57 0.21 8.16
N PRO A 16 15.33 0.67 9.40
CA PRO A 16 16.39 1.20 10.25
C PRO A 16 17.48 0.16 10.53
N SER A 17 18.73 0.61 10.71
CA SER A 17 19.88 -0.29 10.91
C SER A 17 19.70 -1.26 12.09
N TYR A 18 19.09 -0.82 13.19
CA TYR A 18 18.80 -1.68 14.35
C TYR A 18 17.77 -2.77 14.07
N ALA A 19 16.90 -2.59 13.07
CA ALA A 19 15.84 -3.53 12.72
C ALA A 19 16.25 -4.47 11.57
N ALA A 20 17.28 -4.10 10.79
CA ALA A 20 17.74 -4.85 9.62
C ALA A 20 18.03 -6.35 9.88
N PRO A 21 18.51 -6.79 11.06
CA PRO A 21 18.70 -8.21 11.35
C PRO A 21 17.39 -8.99 11.58
N PHE A 22 16.28 -8.30 11.87
CA PHE A 22 15.03 -8.90 12.35
C PHE A 22 13.89 -8.85 11.33
N VAL A 23 13.98 -7.99 10.32
CA VAL A 23 12.90 -7.78 9.35
C VAL A 23 13.43 -7.82 7.92
N GLN A 24 12.61 -8.36 7.02
CA GLN A 24 12.87 -8.33 5.59
C GLN A 24 11.80 -7.48 4.91
N ASN A 25 12.21 -6.54 4.06
CA ASN A 25 11.27 -5.80 3.24
C ASN A 25 10.70 -6.73 2.16
N LYS A 26 9.41 -7.06 2.26
CA LYS A 26 8.69 -7.85 1.24
C LYS A 26 8.13 -6.98 0.12
N TRP A 27 7.72 -5.75 0.43
CA TRP A 27 7.11 -4.82 -0.51
C TRP A 27 7.00 -3.41 0.09
N MET A 28 7.08 -2.40 -0.77
CA MET A 28 6.78 -1.00 -0.46
C MET A 28 6.04 -0.34 -1.62
N TYR A 29 5.19 0.65 -1.31
CA TYR A 29 4.52 1.46 -2.33
C TYR A 29 5.50 2.39 -3.05
N GLY A 30 5.16 2.78 -4.28
CA GLY A 30 5.98 3.71 -5.07
C GLY A 30 5.92 5.14 -4.54
N SER A 31 6.96 5.93 -4.80
CA SER A 31 7.13 7.29 -4.26
C SER A 31 6.02 8.30 -4.62
N ASN A 32 5.14 7.99 -5.58
CA ASN A 32 4.06 8.86 -6.04
C ASN A 32 2.66 8.28 -5.89
N GLU A 33 2.52 7.19 -5.13
CA GLU A 33 1.24 6.50 -5.00
C GLU A 33 0.43 7.01 -3.81
N TYR A 34 -0.85 7.28 -4.05
CA TYR A 34 -1.85 7.44 -3.00
C TYR A 34 -2.75 6.20 -3.01
N GLY A 35 -2.95 5.62 -1.84
CA GLY A 35 -3.68 4.37 -1.72
C GLY A 35 -4.17 4.10 -0.32
N PHE A 36 -4.87 2.97 -0.19
CA PHE A 36 -5.44 2.48 1.06
C PHE A 36 -5.20 0.97 1.19
N MET A 37 -5.18 0.49 2.44
CA MET A 37 -5.07 -0.93 2.75
C MET A 37 -6.46 -1.50 3.00
N SER A 38 -6.73 -2.71 2.51
CA SER A 38 -7.89 -3.51 2.93
C SER A 38 -7.41 -4.79 3.62
N LEU A 39 -8.16 -5.21 4.64
CA LEU A 39 -7.93 -6.45 5.37
C LEU A 39 -9.16 -7.35 5.24
N GLN A 40 -8.92 -8.61 4.89
CA GLN A 40 -9.90 -9.68 5.02
C GLN A 40 -9.33 -10.73 5.97
N ALA A 41 -10.10 -11.18 6.95
CA ALA A 41 -9.63 -12.12 7.95
C ALA A 41 -10.42 -13.43 7.90
N SER A 42 -9.74 -14.51 8.25
CA SER A 42 -10.30 -15.81 8.57
C SER A 42 -9.64 -16.33 9.86
N LYS A 43 -10.08 -17.50 10.36
CA LYS A 43 -9.41 -18.16 11.50
C LYS A 43 -7.95 -18.56 11.20
N ALA A 44 -7.60 -18.77 9.92
CA ALA A 44 -6.30 -19.29 9.53
C ALA A 44 -5.37 -18.23 8.92
N TRP A 45 -5.90 -17.08 8.51
CA TRP A 45 -5.12 -16.07 7.79
C TRP A 45 -5.73 -14.67 7.84
N VAL A 46 -4.89 -13.67 7.65
CA VAL A 46 -5.26 -12.31 7.24
C VAL A 46 -4.75 -12.06 5.82
N LYS A 47 -5.62 -11.61 4.93
CA LYS A 47 -5.29 -11.15 3.59
C LYS A 47 -5.19 -9.63 3.64
N LEU A 48 -3.99 -9.12 3.43
CA LEU A 48 -3.70 -7.70 3.29
C LEU A 48 -3.62 -7.35 1.82
N GLN A 49 -4.27 -6.27 1.40
CA GLN A 49 -4.16 -5.74 0.05
C GLN A 49 -3.91 -4.23 0.08
N TYR A 50 -3.01 -3.75 -0.78
CA TYR A 50 -2.83 -2.33 -1.05
C TYR A 50 -3.50 -1.97 -2.37
N HIS A 51 -4.31 -0.92 -2.34
CA HIS A 51 -5.08 -0.40 -3.46
C HIS A 51 -4.70 1.03 -3.78
N THR A 52 -4.60 1.37 -5.05
CA THR A 52 -4.32 2.72 -5.54
C THR A 52 -5.15 3.03 -6.79
N ALA A 53 -5.03 4.25 -7.31
CA ALA A 53 -5.64 4.64 -8.58
C ALA A 53 -5.05 3.81 -9.73
N ASP A 54 -5.91 3.28 -10.60
CA ASP A 54 -5.45 2.61 -11.81
C ASP A 54 -4.97 3.60 -12.88
N ARG A 55 -4.53 3.08 -14.02
CA ARG A 55 -4.01 3.89 -15.15
C ARG A 55 -5.06 4.68 -15.92
N SER A 56 -6.36 4.52 -15.61
CA SER A 56 -7.44 5.26 -16.30
C SER A 56 -7.74 6.62 -15.65
N TRP A 57 -7.19 6.88 -14.45
CA TRP A 57 -7.27 8.19 -13.81
C TRP A 57 -6.54 9.27 -14.60
N GLN A 58 -7.16 10.45 -14.68
CA GLN A 58 -6.52 11.69 -15.15
C GLN A 58 -6.74 12.76 -14.09
N PHE A 59 -5.69 13.09 -13.32
CA PHE A 59 -5.78 14.09 -12.25
C PHE A 59 -5.67 15.51 -12.82
N GLY A 60 -6.70 16.31 -12.59
CA GLY A 60 -6.71 17.74 -12.93
C GLY A 60 -6.36 18.62 -11.72
N GLU A 61 -6.24 19.93 -11.94
CA GLU A 61 -5.95 20.91 -10.87
C GLU A 61 -7.09 21.03 -9.84
N ASN A 62 -8.29 20.59 -10.21
CA ASN A 62 -9.46 20.57 -9.35
C ASN A 62 -10.29 19.30 -9.60
N PHE A 63 -11.29 19.09 -8.75
CA PHE A 63 -12.14 17.90 -8.82
C PHE A 63 -12.92 17.82 -10.14
N GLN A 64 -13.37 18.96 -10.67
CA GLN A 64 -14.15 19.04 -11.91
C GLN A 64 -13.33 18.68 -13.16
N SER A 65 -12.02 18.92 -13.14
CA SER A 65 -11.09 18.57 -14.23
C SER A 65 -10.48 17.18 -14.07
N THR A 66 -10.73 16.49 -12.95
CA THR A 66 -10.27 15.13 -12.71
C THR A 66 -11.20 14.12 -13.36
N LYS A 67 -10.65 13.23 -14.20
CA LYS A 67 -11.40 12.07 -14.71
C LYS A 67 -11.18 10.89 -13.78
N GLN A 68 -12.29 10.42 -13.22
CA GLN A 68 -12.32 9.24 -12.37
C GLN A 68 -11.93 8.00 -13.18
N GLY A 69 -10.97 7.25 -12.65
CA GLY A 69 -10.64 5.90 -13.09
C GLY A 69 -11.08 4.84 -12.07
N GLY A 70 -10.57 3.63 -12.24
CA GLY A 70 -10.82 2.51 -11.32
C GLY A 70 -9.81 2.40 -10.18
N VAL A 71 -9.82 1.24 -9.54
CA VAL A 71 -8.94 0.90 -8.41
C VAL A 71 -8.04 -0.27 -8.82
N GLU A 72 -6.73 -0.09 -8.64
CA GLU A 72 -5.72 -1.11 -8.89
C GLU A 72 -5.18 -1.67 -7.56
N THR A 73 -5.22 -3.00 -7.41
CA THR A 73 -4.51 -3.68 -6.31
C THR A 73 -3.07 -3.96 -6.72
N LYS A 74 -2.09 -3.28 -6.10
CA LYS A 74 -0.66 -3.48 -6.40
C LYS A 74 0.05 -4.45 -5.47
N HIS A 75 -0.50 -4.70 -4.29
CA HIS A 75 0.05 -5.66 -3.36
C HIS A 75 -1.05 -6.51 -2.76
N CYS A 76 -0.75 -7.80 -2.58
CA CYS A 76 -1.62 -8.74 -1.92
C CYS A 76 -0.79 -9.79 -1.19
N TRP A 77 -1.10 -10.02 0.08
CA TRP A 77 -0.35 -10.92 0.93
C TRP A 77 -1.26 -11.65 1.92
N TYR A 78 -1.12 -12.96 2.01
CA TYR A 78 -1.68 -13.77 3.08
C TYR A 78 -0.67 -13.89 4.22
N ILE A 79 -1.12 -13.57 5.43
CA ILE A 79 -0.38 -13.73 6.68
C ILE A 79 -1.06 -14.86 7.44
N PRO A 80 -0.42 -16.02 7.63
CA PRO A 80 -1.04 -17.14 8.35
C PRO A 80 -1.06 -16.86 9.85
N SER A 81 -2.07 -17.39 10.54
CA SER A 81 -2.24 -17.20 11.98
C SER A 81 -1.32 -18.07 12.84
N ASP A 82 -0.63 -19.04 12.24
CA ASP A 82 0.27 -19.99 12.89
C ASP A 82 1.72 -19.48 13.05
N GLY A 83 1.98 -18.24 12.61
CA GLY A 83 3.31 -17.64 12.63
C GLY A 83 4.21 -18.08 11.48
N GLY A 84 3.70 -18.87 10.52
CA GLY A 84 4.40 -19.21 9.29
C GLY A 84 4.68 -18.01 8.39
N GLU A 85 5.57 -18.20 7.41
CA GLU A 85 5.88 -17.15 6.45
C GLU A 85 4.65 -16.86 5.57
N GLY A 86 4.29 -15.59 5.45
CA GLY A 86 3.23 -15.18 4.55
C GLY A 86 3.57 -15.37 3.08
N ARG A 87 2.56 -15.33 2.21
CA ARG A 87 2.73 -15.52 0.77
C ARG A 87 1.91 -14.55 -0.04
N ARG A 88 2.30 -14.33 -1.30
CA ARG A 88 1.49 -13.58 -2.25
C ARG A 88 0.11 -14.24 -2.43
N CYS A 89 -0.92 -13.42 -2.58
CA CYS A 89 -2.05 -13.83 -3.41
C CYS A 89 -1.75 -13.46 -4.88
#